data_AF-A0A5D8YRK8-F1
#
_entry.id   AF-A0A5D8YRK8-F1
#
_cell.length_a   1.000
_cell.length_b   1.000
_cell.length_c   1.000
_cell.angle_alpha   90.00
_cell.angle_beta   90.00
_cell.angle_gamma   90.00
#
_symmetry.space_group_name_H-M   'P 1'
#
loop_
_entity.id
_entity.type
_entity.pdbx_description
1 polymer ?
#
loop_
_entity_poly.entity_id
_entity_poly.type
_entity_poly.pdbx_seq_one_letter_code
_entity_poly.pdbx_strand_id
1 'polypeptide(L)'
;MAQLSWETMSEQNNHHFEILRASANQDFTKIKTVIGHGTSNSRNTYSITDFYPLAGTNYYKLVQVDDNGSATAAKDIVALTFGEQPGRLKVYAPDNSQIDILYHAQTTEKATIQLTDISGRKLYLREVNITKGDNTITIPVVLSNGVYVATLVTHIIKSSVKFLK
;
A
#
# COMPACT_ATOMS: atom_id res chain seq x y z
N MET A 1 -7.22 -8.94 -1.71
CA MET A 1 -7.58 -7.60 -2.20
C MET A 1 -8.77 -7.09 -1.41
N ALA A 2 -8.87 -5.78 -1.21
CA ALA A 2 -10.03 -5.13 -0.62
C ALA A 2 -10.69 -4.25 -1.69
N GLN A 3 -12.01 -4.36 -1.86
CA GLN A 3 -12.77 -3.45 -2.73
C GLN A 3 -13.51 -2.46 -1.84
N LEU A 4 -13.26 -1.17 -2.05
CA LEU A 4 -13.95 -0.09 -1.35
C LEU A 4 -14.78 0.68 -2.36
N SER A 5 -16.00 1.02 -1.97
CA SER A 5 -16.90 1.87 -2.75
C SER A 5 -17.55 2.88 -1.83
N TRP A 6 -17.68 4.11 -2.31
CA TRP A 6 -18.39 5.17 -1.60
C TRP A 6 -19.14 6.04 -2.60
N GLU A 7 -20.02 6.86 -2.07
CA GLU A 7 -20.78 7.82 -2.85
C GLU A 7 -20.91 9.13 -2.10
N THR A 8 -21.07 10.20 -2.86
CA THR A 8 -21.39 11.54 -2.36
C THR A 8 -22.79 11.89 -2.85
N MET A 9 -23.57 12.57 -2.01
CA MET A 9 -24.85 13.14 -2.44
C MET A 9 -24.66 14.47 -3.14
N SER A 10 -23.68 15.25 -2.68
CA SER A 10 -23.20 16.47 -3.29
C SER A 10 -21.73 16.67 -2.93
N GLU A 11 -21.02 17.43 -3.74
CA GLU A 11 -19.62 17.82 -3.57
C GLU A 11 -19.51 19.33 -3.73
N GLN A 12 -18.61 19.95 -2.97
CA GLN A 12 -18.34 21.37 -3.06
C GLN A 12 -16.84 21.56 -3.18
N ASN A 13 -16.40 22.13 -4.31
CA ASN A 13 -14.98 22.38 -4.62
C ASN A 13 -14.07 21.15 -4.45
N ASN A 14 -14.61 19.94 -4.58
CA ASN A 14 -13.88 18.71 -4.34
C ASN A 14 -12.91 18.42 -5.49
N HIS A 15 -11.62 18.65 -5.26
CA HIS A 15 -10.60 18.31 -6.24
C HIS A 15 -10.40 16.79 -6.31
N HIS A 16 -10.21 16.14 -5.17
CA HIS A 16 -9.95 14.71 -5.10
C HIS A 16 -10.20 14.10 -3.73
N PHE A 17 -10.31 12.77 -3.72
CA PHE A 17 -10.27 11.96 -2.52
C PHE A 17 -8.90 11.30 -2.35
N GLU A 18 -8.39 11.32 -1.12
CA GLU A 18 -7.31 10.45 -0.67
C GLU A 18 -7.89 9.26 0.09
N ILE A 19 -7.41 8.06 -0.24
CA ILE A 19 -7.77 6.82 0.44
C ILE A 19 -6.58 6.43 1.28
N LEU A 20 -6.80 6.34 2.59
CA LEU A 20 -5.78 5.99 3.56
C LEU A 20 -6.06 4.61 4.13
N ARG A 21 -4.99 3.89 4.47
CA ARG A 21 -5.03 2.58 5.12
C ARG A 21 -4.12 2.58 6.34
N ALA A 22 -4.56 1.95 7.42
CA ALA A 22 -3.76 1.66 8.61
C ALA A 22 -3.87 0.19 9.01
N SER A 23 -2.90 -0.31 9.79
CA SER A 23 -3.02 -1.58 10.53
C SER A 23 -3.67 -1.34 11.89
N ALA A 24 -3.57 -2.31 12.82
CA ALA A 24 -4.10 -2.22 14.17
C ALA A 24 -3.59 -1.03 14.99
N ASN A 25 -2.45 -0.44 14.65
CA ASN A 25 -1.91 0.76 15.32
C ASN A 25 -2.61 2.06 14.89
N GLN A 26 -3.47 2.04 13.88
CA GLN A 26 -4.13 3.22 13.31
C GLN A 26 -3.19 4.27 12.71
N ASP A 27 -1.95 3.89 12.36
CA ASP A 27 -1.03 4.75 11.61
C ASP A 27 -1.43 4.78 10.12
N PHE A 28 -2.22 5.77 9.74
CA PHE A 28 -2.77 5.89 8.39
C PHE A 28 -1.74 6.35 7.36
N THR A 29 -1.58 5.57 6.29
CA THR A 29 -0.79 5.92 5.11
C THR A 29 -1.69 6.05 3.89
N LYS A 30 -1.46 7.06 3.05
CA LYS A 30 -2.18 7.22 1.78
C LYS A 30 -1.81 6.08 0.82
N ILE A 31 -2.82 5.37 0.32
CA ILE A 31 -2.65 4.28 -0.65
C ILE A 31 -3.14 4.64 -2.06
N LYS A 32 -4.05 5.61 -2.20
CA LYS A 32 -4.57 6.00 -3.51
C LYS A 32 -5.19 7.40 -3.50
N THR A 33 -5.21 8.03 -4.68
CA THR A 33 -5.94 9.26 -4.95
C THR A 33 -6.97 9.00 -6.05
N VAL A 34 -8.18 9.55 -5.90
CA VAL A 34 -9.26 9.47 -6.89
C VAL A 34 -9.78 10.87 -7.15
N ILE A 35 -9.79 11.30 -8.41
CA ILE A 35 -10.27 12.64 -8.80
C ILE A 35 -11.75 12.78 -8.47
N GLY A 36 -12.10 13.91 -7.84
CA GLY A 36 -13.47 14.28 -7.51
C GLY A 36 -14.17 14.96 -8.68
N HIS A 37 -15.43 15.32 -8.49
CA HIS A 37 -16.24 16.00 -9.51
C HIS A 37 -16.33 17.52 -9.30
N GLY A 38 -15.48 18.10 -8.44
CA GLY A 38 -15.50 19.54 -8.14
C GLY A 38 -16.74 19.93 -7.34
N THR A 39 -17.52 20.88 -7.85
CA THR A 39 -18.83 21.21 -7.29
C THR A 39 -19.92 20.44 -8.04
N SER A 40 -20.59 19.53 -7.34
CA SER A 40 -21.64 18.66 -7.88
C SER A 40 -22.84 18.63 -6.94
N ASN A 41 -24.03 18.86 -7.48
CA ASN A 41 -25.29 18.65 -6.74
C ASN A 41 -25.95 17.31 -7.10
N SER A 42 -25.27 16.46 -7.87
CA SER A 42 -25.70 15.11 -8.22
C SER A 42 -24.91 14.07 -7.44
N ARG A 43 -25.54 12.91 -7.24
CA ARG A 43 -24.90 11.75 -6.65
C ARG A 43 -23.74 11.27 -7.53
N ASN A 44 -22.55 11.12 -6.95
CA ASN A 44 -21.40 10.51 -7.61
C ASN A 44 -20.99 9.24 -6.86
N THR A 45 -20.55 8.22 -7.60
CA THR A 45 -20.12 6.93 -7.05
C THR A 45 -18.68 6.66 -7.43
N TYR A 46 -17.90 6.18 -6.46
CA TYR A 46 -16.49 5.93 -6.61
C TYR A 46 -16.16 4.52 -6.13
N SER A 47 -15.07 3.97 -6.65
CA SER A 47 -14.52 2.72 -6.12
C SER A 47 -13.02 2.61 -6.31
N ILE A 48 -12.39 1.87 -5.42
CA ILE A 48 -10.99 1.46 -5.55
C ILE A 48 -10.83 0.00 -5.15
N THR A 49 -9.76 -0.60 -5.65
CA THR A 49 -9.27 -1.89 -5.18
C THR A 49 -7.91 -1.69 -4.55
N ASP A 50 -7.78 -2.02 -3.26
CA ASP A 50 -6.49 -2.28 -2.65
C ASP A 50 -6.08 -3.71 -2.99
N PHE A 51 -5.14 -3.85 -3.92
CA PHE A 51 -4.62 -5.16 -4.33
C PHE A 51 -3.74 -5.80 -3.24
N TYR A 52 -3.20 -5.01 -2.31
CA TYR A 52 -2.18 -5.42 -1.36
C TYR A 52 -2.54 -5.04 0.09
N PRO A 53 -3.71 -5.43 0.62
CA PRO A 53 -4.06 -5.15 2.01
C PRO A 53 -3.04 -5.81 2.95
N LEU A 54 -2.82 -5.21 4.11
CA LEU A 54 -1.99 -5.76 5.17
C LEU A 54 -2.59 -7.07 5.71
N ALA A 55 -1.79 -7.87 6.40
CA ALA A 55 -2.33 -8.99 7.15
C ALA A 55 -3.11 -8.48 8.38
N GLY A 56 -4.08 -9.25 8.86
CA GLY A 56 -4.92 -8.84 9.99
C GLY A 56 -5.93 -7.74 9.63
N THR A 57 -6.33 -6.97 10.62
CA THR A 57 -7.36 -5.92 10.46
C THR A 57 -6.76 -4.66 9.86
N ASN A 58 -7.27 -4.29 8.68
CA ASN A 58 -6.95 -3.07 7.98
C ASN A 58 -8.06 -2.06 8.20
N TYR A 59 -7.70 -0.82 8.50
CA TYR A 59 -8.62 0.30 8.67
C TYR A 59 -8.48 1.24 7.49
N TYR A 60 -9.60 1.58 6.84
CA TYR A 60 -9.64 2.45 5.69
C TYR A 60 -10.41 3.72 6.01
N LYS A 61 -9.89 4.85 5.52
CA LYS A 61 -10.47 6.17 5.74
C LYS A 61 -10.38 6.98 4.45
N LEU A 62 -11.42 7.74 4.19
CA LEU A 62 -11.50 8.68 3.07
C LEU A 62 -11.17 10.09 3.55
N VAL A 63 -10.41 10.84 2.77
CA VAL A 63 -10.18 12.27 2.98
C VAL A 63 -10.56 13.00 1.70
N GLN A 64 -11.48 13.96 1.77
CA GLN A 64 -11.78 14.87 0.67
C GLN A 64 -10.77 16.01 0.69
N VAL A 65 -10.25 16.40 -0.47
CA VAL A 65 -9.35 17.53 -0.63
C VAL A 65 -9.93 18.49 -1.64
N ASP A 66 -10.12 19.73 -1.22
CA ASP A 66 -10.72 20.78 -2.04
C ASP A 66 -9.67 21.45 -2.95
N ASP A 67 -10.12 22.24 -3.93
CA ASP A 67 -9.25 22.96 -4.88
C ASP A 67 -8.25 23.92 -4.21
N ASN A 68 -8.56 24.40 -3.00
CA ASN A 68 -7.68 25.26 -2.21
C ASN A 68 -6.72 24.48 -1.29
N GLY A 69 -6.73 23.14 -1.35
CA GLY A 69 -5.92 22.26 -0.51
C GLY A 69 -6.49 21.96 0.88
N SER A 70 -7.69 22.46 1.21
CA SER A 70 -8.39 22.10 2.44
C SER A 70 -8.73 20.61 2.44
N ALA A 71 -8.39 19.89 3.52
CA ALA A 71 -8.60 18.46 3.63
C ALA A 71 -9.58 18.13 4.76
N THR A 72 -10.63 17.36 4.45
CA THR A 72 -11.65 16.91 5.40
C THR A 72 -11.74 15.40 5.42
N ALA A 73 -11.44 14.79 6.57
CA ALA A 73 -11.60 13.35 6.74
C ALA A 73 -13.06 12.95 6.92
N ALA A 74 -13.48 11.87 6.26
CA ALA A 74 -14.76 11.23 6.54
C ALA A 74 -14.78 10.71 7.98
N LYS A 75 -15.96 10.75 8.61
CA LYS A 75 -16.14 10.25 9.98
C LYS A 75 -16.04 8.73 10.06
N ASP A 76 -16.45 8.05 9.00
CA ASP A 76 -16.50 6.60 8.97
C ASP A 76 -15.12 6.00 8.69
N ILE A 77 -14.75 5.01 9.49
CA ILE A 77 -13.58 4.16 9.28
C ILE A 77 -14.08 2.75 9.01
N VAL A 78 -13.74 2.20 7.86
CA VAL A 78 -14.13 0.83 7.47
C VAL A 78 -13.02 -0.13 7.85
N ALA A 79 -13.36 -1.18 8.61
CA ALA A 79 -12.41 -2.24 8.98
C ALA A 79 -12.64 -3.51 8.15
N LEU A 80 -11.56 -4.05 7.57
CA LEU A 80 -11.57 -5.32 6.86
C LEU A 80 -10.43 -6.20 7.36
N THR A 81 -10.75 -7.43 7.78
CA THR A 81 -9.77 -8.38 8.28
C THR A 81 -9.35 -9.36 7.19
N PHE A 82 -8.04 -9.47 6.98
CA PHE A 82 -7.43 -10.43 6.08
C PHE A 82 -6.68 -11.47 6.91
N GLY A 83 -6.83 -12.75 6.58
CA GLY A 83 -6.13 -13.82 7.29
C GLY A 83 -4.62 -13.57 7.32
N GLU A 84 -3.99 -13.85 8.46
CA GLU A 84 -2.54 -13.78 8.56
C GLU A 84 -1.94 -14.80 7.58
N GLN A 85 -1.06 -14.32 6.71
CA GLN A 85 -0.20 -15.18 5.90
C GLN A 85 1.24 -14.85 6.27
N PRO A 86 1.74 -15.39 7.40
CA PRO A 86 3.10 -15.20 7.84
C PRO A 86 4.06 -15.52 6.70
N GLY A 87 5.07 -14.68 6.52
CA GLY A 87 6.08 -14.94 5.52
C GLY A 87 5.66 -14.62 4.07
N ARG A 88 4.44 -14.13 3.79
CA ARG A 88 4.06 -13.73 2.43
C ARG A 88 4.51 -12.30 2.14
N LEU A 89 5.47 -12.17 1.24
CA LEU A 89 5.95 -10.89 0.74
C LEU A 89 5.00 -10.33 -0.33
N LYS A 90 4.73 -9.02 -0.27
CA LYS A 90 4.02 -8.28 -1.32
C LYS A 90 4.89 -7.11 -1.78
N VAL A 91 4.78 -6.75 -3.05
CA VAL A 91 5.44 -5.59 -3.63
C VAL A 91 4.37 -4.61 -4.07
N TYR A 92 4.56 -3.35 -3.71
CA TYR A 92 3.79 -2.20 -4.17
C TYR A 92 4.76 -1.22 -4.84
N ALA A 93 4.41 -0.69 -6.00
CA ALA A 93 5.24 0.30 -6.71
C ALA A 93 4.40 1.58 -6.87
N PRO A 94 4.41 2.49 -5.85
CA PRO A 94 3.55 3.68 -5.86
C PRO A 94 3.82 4.58 -7.06
N ASP A 95 5.07 4.64 -7.51
CA ASP A 95 5.52 5.45 -8.65
C ASP A 95 6.69 4.75 -9.38
N ASN A 96 7.42 5.50 -10.21
CA ASN A 96 8.57 5.01 -10.98
C ASN A 96 9.93 5.25 -10.30
N SER A 97 9.96 5.78 -9.08
CA SER A 97 11.17 6.13 -8.32
C SER A 97 11.46 5.18 -7.16
N GLN A 98 10.45 4.44 -6.70
CA GLN A 98 10.59 3.48 -5.60
C GLN A 98 9.64 2.29 -5.71
N ILE A 99 9.97 1.25 -4.95
CA ILE A 99 9.04 0.16 -4.61
C ILE A 99 9.01 -0.03 -3.09
N ASP A 100 7.85 -0.41 -2.58
CA ASP A 100 7.62 -0.78 -1.20
C ASP A 100 7.43 -2.30 -1.10
N ILE A 101 8.20 -2.91 -0.20
CA ILE A 101 8.07 -4.32 0.16
C ILE A 101 7.27 -4.41 1.45
N LEU A 102 6.12 -5.07 1.39
CA LEU A 102 5.26 -5.32 2.54
C LEU A 102 5.48 -6.74 3.04
N TYR A 103 5.81 -6.87 4.32
CA TYR A 103 6.10 -8.16 4.95
C TYR A 103 5.53 -8.20 6.37
N HIS A 104 4.77 -9.25 6.69
CA HIS A 104 4.26 -9.50 8.04
C HIS A 104 5.19 -10.47 8.77
N ALA A 105 5.99 -9.94 9.71
CA ALA A 105 6.97 -10.68 10.47
C ALA A 105 6.38 -11.26 11.76
N GLN A 106 6.71 -12.52 12.07
CA GLN A 106 6.28 -13.16 13.32
C GLN A 106 7.15 -12.77 14.52
N THR A 107 8.39 -12.37 14.26
CA THR A 107 9.40 -12.00 15.25
C THR A 107 10.17 -10.76 14.79
N THR A 108 10.69 -10.01 15.75
CA THR A 108 11.65 -8.93 15.47
C THR A 108 13.03 -9.55 15.22
N GLU A 109 13.61 -9.31 14.04
CA GLU A 109 14.88 -9.91 13.64
C GLU A 109 15.57 -9.15 12.49
N LYS A 110 16.79 -9.55 12.14
CA LYS A 110 17.47 -9.09 10.92
C LYS A 110 17.01 -9.90 9.72
N ALA A 111 16.81 -9.23 8.59
CA ALA A 111 16.54 -9.87 7.31
C ALA A 111 17.42 -9.26 6.21
N THR A 112 17.64 -10.00 5.13
CA THR A 112 18.26 -9.50 3.91
C THR A 112 17.19 -9.30 2.86
N ILE A 113 17.06 -8.08 2.34
CA ILE A 113 16.21 -7.77 1.19
C ILE A 113 17.06 -7.72 -0.09
N GLN A 114 16.58 -8.37 -1.14
CA GLN A 114 17.21 -8.44 -2.45
C GLN A 114 16.17 -8.13 -3.55
N LEU A 115 16.58 -7.35 -4.54
CA LEU A 115 15.84 -7.15 -5.79
C LEU A 115 16.69 -7.60 -6.96
N THR A 116 16.14 -8.44 -7.84
CA THR A 116 16.78 -8.88 -9.09
C THR A 116 15.86 -8.68 -10.29
N ASP A 117 16.46 -8.50 -11.47
CA ASP A 117 15.72 -8.73 -12.72
C ASP A 117 15.61 -10.24 -13.04
N ILE A 118 14.87 -10.57 -14.11
CA ILE A 118 14.63 -11.96 -14.52
C ILE A 118 15.91 -12.72 -14.94
N SER A 119 16.99 -12.00 -15.27
CA SER A 119 18.30 -12.60 -15.58
C SER A 119 19.09 -12.96 -14.33
N GLY A 120 18.60 -12.55 -13.15
CA GLY A 120 19.27 -12.75 -11.86
C GLY A 120 20.26 -11.63 -11.50
N ARG A 121 20.38 -10.58 -12.32
CA ARG A 121 21.21 -9.42 -11.99
C ARG A 121 20.63 -8.73 -10.76
N LYS A 122 21.45 -8.59 -9.73
CA LYS A 122 21.10 -7.93 -8.47
C LYS A 122 21.05 -6.41 -8.68
N LEU A 123 19.87 -5.84 -8.50
CA LEU A 123 19.63 -4.39 -8.55
C LEU A 123 19.70 -3.77 -7.15
N TYR A 124 19.36 -4.53 -6.12
CA TYR A 124 19.39 -4.10 -4.73
C TYR A 124 19.75 -5.26 -3.80
N LEU A 125 20.53 -4.99 -2.75
CA LEU A 125 20.84 -5.95 -1.69
C LEU A 125 21.23 -5.20 -0.40
N ARG A 126 20.42 -5.37 0.66
CA ARG A 126 20.67 -4.76 1.97
C ARG A 126 20.19 -5.63 3.12
N GLU A 127 20.87 -5.53 4.26
CA GLU A 127 20.32 -5.98 5.52
C GLU A 127 19.34 -4.92 6.07
N VAL A 128 18.23 -5.39 6.65
CA VAL A 128 17.19 -4.57 7.27
C VAL A 128 16.81 -5.19 8.61
N ASN A 129 16.38 -4.36 9.55
CA ASN A 129 15.74 -4.84 10.77
C ASN A 129 14.23 -4.84 10.54
N ILE A 130 13.59 -5.99 10.74
CA ILE A 130 12.13 -6.12 10.72
C ILE A 130 11.63 -6.26 12.16
N THR A 131 10.51 -5.64 12.47
CA THR A 131 9.84 -5.76 13.77
C THR A 131 8.69 -6.75 13.67
N LYS A 132 8.32 -7.43 14.77
CA LYS A 132 7.10 -8.24 14.79
C LYS A 132 5.88 -7.42 14.33
N GLY A 133 5.10 -7.97 13.41
CA GLY A 133 3.95 -7.30 12.78
C GLY A 133 4.24 -6.86 11.35
N ASP A 134 3.49 -5.87 10.87
CA ASP A 134 3.61 -5.36 9.50
C ASP A 134 4.84 -4.46 9.35
N ASN A 135 5.64 -4.74 8.32
CA ASN A 135 6.80 -3.95 7.94
C ASN A 135 6.63 -3.43 6.52
N THR A 136 7.04 -2.19 6.30
CA THR A 136 7.20 -1.60 4.96
C THR A 136 8.66 -1.27 4.77
N ILE A 137 9.29 -1.87 3.74
CA ILE A 137 10.68 -1.60 3.37
C ILE A 137 10.67 -0.91 2.01
N THR A 138 11.01 0.38 2.00
CA THR A 138 11.11 1.17 0.78
C THR A 138 12.47 0.98 0.12
N ILE A 139 12.47 0.61 -1.15
CA ILE A 139 13.65 0.46 -2.00
C ILE A 139 13.62 1.60 -3.03
N PRO A 140 14.55 2.57 -2.94
CA PRO A 140 14.66 3.63 -3.94
C PRO A 140 15.28 3.07 -5.22
N VAL A 141 14.45 2.84 -6.24
CA VAL A 141 14.86 2.25 -7.51
C VAL A 141 13.95 2.69 -8.65
N VAL A 142 14.57 3.06 -9.77
CA VAL A 142 13.87 3.28 -11.04
C VAL A 142 13.93 1.99 -11.85
N LEU A 143 12.77 1.42 -12.13
CA LEU A 143 12.62 0.16 -12.85
C LEU A 143 12.02 0.42 -14.23
N SER A 144 12.67 -0.12 -15.26
CA SER A 144 12.10 -0.19 -16.62
C SER A 144 10.97 -1.21 -16.68
N ASN A 145 10.20 -1.20 -17.77
CA ASN A 145 9.19 -2.23 -17.97
C ASN A 145 9.84 -3.61 -18.05
N GLY A 146 9.37 -4.55 -17.23
CA GLY A 146 10.01 -5.86 -17.13
C GLY A 146 9.55 -6.71 -15.97
N VAL A 147 10.14 -7.89 -15.86
CA VAL A 147 9.88 -8.84 -14.78
C VAL A 147 11.00 -8.76 -13.75
N TYR A 148 10.60 -8.58 -12.49
CA TYR A 148 11.50 -8.48 -11.35
C TYR A 148 11.12 -9.47 -10.25
N VAL A 149 12.08 -9.78 -9.40
CA VAL A 149 11.89 -10.64 -8.23
C VAL A 149 12.42 -9.92 -7.00
N ALA A 150 11.53 -9.63 -6.04
CA ALA A 150 11.90 -9.19 -4.71
C ALA A 150 11.98 -10.42 -3.79
N THR A 151 13.03 -10.51 -2.99
CA THR A 151 13.27 -11.61 -2.06
C THR A 151 13.66 -11.06 -0.71
N LEU A 152 13.00 -11.54 0.35
CA LEU A 152 13.36 -11.27 1.73
C LEU A 152 13.78 -12.59 2.39
N VAL A 153 14.96 -12.60 2.99
CA VAL A 153 15.54 -13.76 3.66
C VAL A 153 15.72 -13.41 5.13
N THR A 154 15.03 -14.14 6.00
CA THR A 154 15.22 -14.13 7.45
C THR A 154 16.06 -15.34 7.87
N HIS A 155 16.33 -15.53 9.16
CA HIS A 155 17.06 -16.73 9.62
C HIS A 155 16.29 -18.05 9.39
N ILE A 156 14.95 -17.99 9.26
CA ILE A 156 14.07 -19.16 9.10
C ILE A 156 13.47 -19.20 7.70
N ILE A 157 13.08 -18.05 7.15
CA ILE A 157 12.19 -17.97 6.00
C ILE A 157 12.88 -17.26 4.85
N LYS A 158 12.78 -17.86 3.66
CA LYS A 158 13.01 -17.16 2.39
C LYS A 158 11.67 -16.95 1.71
N SER A 159 11.30 -15.70 1.53
CA SER A 159 10.09 -15.29 0.80
C SER A 159 10.46 -14.54 -0.45
N SER A 160 9.81 -14.85 -1.57
CA SER A 160 10.04 -14.19 -2.85
C SER A 160 8.71 -13.88 -3.54
N VAL A 161 8.65 -12.74 -4.21
CA VAL A 161 7.55 -12.40 -5.11
C VAL A 161 8.10 -11.93 -6.44
N LYS A 162 7.51 -12.46 -7.51
CA LYS A 162 7.71 -11.98 -8.87
C LYS A 162 6.67 -10.90 -9.14
N PHE A 163 7.08 -9.79 -9.74
CA PHE A 163 6.18 -8.71 -10.14
C PHE A 163 6.60 -8.14 -11.50
N LEU A 164 5.65 -7.49 -12.15
CA LEU A 164 5.85 -6.73 -13.38
C LEU A 164 5.96 -5.25 -13.02
N LYS A 165 6.88 -4.54 -13.67
CA LYS A 165 6.87 -3.09 -13.73
C LYS A 165 6.59 -2.65 -15.16
#